data_AF-A0ABD0Z8J3-F1
#
_entry.id   AF-A0ABD0Z8J3-F1
#
_cell.length_a   1.000
_cell.length_b   1.000
_cell.length_c   1.000
_cell.angle_alpha   90.00
_cell.angle_beta   90.00
_cell.angle_gamma   90.00
#
_symmetry.space_group_name_H-M   'P 1'
#
loop_
_entity.id
_entity.type
_entity.pdbx_description
1 polymer ?
#
loop_
_entity_poly.entity_id
_entity_poly.type
_entity_poly.pdbx_seq_one_letter_code
_entity_poly.pdbx_strand_id
1 'polypeptide(L)'
;MGFSSLLQSKAAHEALLSRQDAELRLLETMRRCITSKVKCDKDYALALASISGQGQKAQDRAEDLTGSLVAQAWKGMMEELDSTSKLLKNNAETVEKDTLEKLNTLCQEKRKARKQYLEEHNRITQHFSNVST
;
A
#
# COMPACT_ATOMS: atom_id res chain seq x y z
N MET A 1 7.58 26.92 18.09
CA MET A 1 6.91 27.64 16.98
C MET A 1 5.96 26.67 16.29
N GLY A 2 4.70 27.05 16.07
CA GLY A 2 3.68 26.14 15.53
C GLY A 2 2.67 26.88 14.67
N PHE A 3 1.78 26.15 14.00
CA PHE A 3 0.76 26.73 13.13
C PHE A 3 -0.11 27.79 13.84
N SER A 4 -0.35 27.62 15.14
CA SER A 4 -1.10 28.58 15.97
C SER A 4 -0.48 29.99 16.06
N SER A 5 0.85 30.12 15.90
CA SER A 5 1.54 31.41 15.96
C SER A 5 1.88 32.00 14.58
N LEU A 6 1.84 31.19 13.51
CA LEU A 6 2.30 31.57 12.17
C LEU A 6 1.19 31.62 11.12
N LEU A 7 0.04 30.98 11.37
CA LEU A 7 -1.03 30.77 10.37
C LEU A 7 -2.38 31.34 10.83
N GLN A 8 -2.39 32.57 11.36
CA GLN A 8 -3.63 33.22 11.83
C GLN A 8 -4.38 33.99 10.73
N SER A 9 -3.81 34.13 9.52
CA SER A 9 -4.44 34.87 8.43
C SER A 9 -5.40 34.00 7.60
N LYS A 10 -6.33 34.65 6.90
CA LYS A 10 -7.24 33.97 5.95
C LYS A 10 -6.47 33.19 4.87
N ALA A 11 -5.42 33.79 4.32
CA ALA A 11 -4.54 33.15 3.33
C ALA A 11 -3.85 31.90 3.90
N ALA A 12 -3.47 31.93 5.18
CA ALA A 12 -2.89 30.80 5.86
C ALA A 12 -3.90 29.65 6.05
N HIS A 13 -5.17 29.97 6.34
CA HIS A 13 -6.24 28.98 6.41
C HIS A 13 -6.48 28.30 5.05
N GLU A 14 -6.56 29.08 3.98
CA GLU A 14 -6.71 28.56 2.61
C GLU A 14 -5.52 27.67 2.21
N ALA A 15 -4.30 28.06 2.57
CA ALA A 15 -3.10 27.25 2.35
C ALA A 15 -3.16 25.90 3.10
N LEU A 16 -3.67 25.88 4.34
CA LEU A 16 -3.85 24.65 5.11
C LEU A 16 -4.88 23.71 4.48
N LEU A 17 -6.01 24.24 4.00
CA LEU A 17 -7.01 23.44 3.29
C LEU A 17 -6.45 22.84 1.99
N SER A 18 -5.74 23.67 1.20
CA SER A 18 -5.08 23.21 -0.03
C SER A 18 -4.05 22.11 0.25
N ARG A 19 -3.30 22.24 1.35
CA ARG A 19 -2.36 21.22 1.81
C ARG A 19 -3.07 19.91 2.19
N GLN A 20 -4.18 19.98 2.94
CA GLN A 20 -4.97 18.80 3.28
C GLN A 20 -5.52 18.10 2.03
N ASP A 21 -5.94 18.86 1.02
CA ASP A 21 -6.38 18.32 -0.27
C ASP A 21 -5.25 17.65 -1.04
N ALA A 22 -4.05 18.24 -1.05
CA ALA A 22 -2.87 17.64 -1.65
C ALA A 22 -2.49 16.33 -0.99
N GLU A 23 -2.54 16.27 0.34
CA GLU A 23 -2.24 15.06 1.08
C GLU A 23 -3.31 13.97 0.88
N LEU A 24 -4.60 14.32 0.74
CA LEU A 24 -5.63 13.36 0.35
C LEU A 24 -5.38 12.76 -1.04
N ARG A 25 -4.98 13.60 -2.01
CA ARG A 25 -4.57 13.11 -3.35
C ARG A 25 -3.37 12.19 -3.27
N LEU A 26 -2.38 12.52 -2.43
CA LEU A 26 -1.20 11.67 -2.22
C LEU A 26 -1.60 10.29 -1.68
N LEU A 27 -2.46 10.23 -0.64
CA LEU A 27 -2.90 8.96 -0.07
C LEU A 27 -3.66 8.11 -1.11
N GLU A 28 -4.47 8.72 -1.96
CA GLU A 28 -5.17 8.03 -3.05
C GLU A 28 -4.20 7.50 -4.12
N THR A 29 -3.16 8.26 -4.46
CA THR A 29 -2.09 7.79 -5.36
C THR A 29 -1.33 6.62 -4.73
N MET A 30 -0.95 6.72 -3.46
CA MET A 30 -0.29 5.63 -2.73
C MET A 30 -1.15 4.36 -2.74
N ARG A 31 -2.47 4.49 -2.54
CA ARG A 31 -3.42 3.37 -2.58
C ARG A 31 -3.37 2.65 -3.92
N ARG A 32 -3.44 3.40 -5.02
CA ARG A 32 -3.36 2.84 -6.39
C ARG A 32 -2.03 2.15 -6.65
N CYS A 33 -0.92 2.77 -6.26
CA CYS A 33 0.41 2.20 -6.40
C CYS A 33 0.54 0.87 -5.63
N ILE A 34 0.08 0.82 -4.38
CA ILE A 34 0.13 -0.38 -3.56
C ILE A 34 -0.77 -1.47 -4.13
N THR A 35 -2.00 -1.15 -4.54
CA THR A 35 -2.90 -2.11 -5.20
C THR A 35 -2.27 -2.70 -6.46
N SER A 36 -1.63 -1.87 -7.29
CA SER A 36 -0.91 -2.35 -8.48
C SER A 36 0.26 -3.26 -8.11
N LYS A 37 1.05 -2.87 -7.11
CA LYS A 37 2.20 -3.66 -6.63
C LYS A 37 1.75 -5.03 -6.09
N VAL A 38 0.70 -5.07 -5.26
CA VAL A 38 0.12 -6.32 -4.75
C VAL A 38 -0.31 -7.24 -5.88
N LYS A 39 -0.97 -6.70 -6.91
CA LYS A 39 -1.38 -7.48 -8.08
C LYS A 39 -0.16 -8.06 -8.80
N CYS A 40 0.84 -7.23 -9.10
CA CYS A 40 2.06 -7.69 -9.75
C CYS A 40 2.79 -8.78 -8.95
N ASP A 41 2.88 -8.62 -7.62
CA ASP A 41 3.53 -9.61 -6.75
C ASP A 41 2.78 -10.94 -6.74
N LYS A 42 1.44 -10.92 -6.72
CA LYS A 42 0.62 -12.14 -6.80
C LYS A 42 0.77 -12.83 -8.15
N ASP A 43 0.73 -12.08 -9.24
CA ASP A 43 0.91 -12.61 -10.60
C ASP A 43 2.31 -13.22 -10.75
N TYR A 44 3.34 -12.57 -10.20
CA TYR A 44 4.71 -13.07 -10.21
C TYR A 44 4.87 -14.34 -9.35
N ALA A 45 4.29 -14.38 -8.15
CA ALA A 45 4.27 -15.58 -7.32
C ALA A 45 3.61 -16.76 -8.04
N LEU A 46 2.48 -16.54 -8.73
CA LEU A 46 1.82 -17.58 -9.54
C LEU A 46 2.71 -18.08 -10.69
N ALA A 47 3.43 -17.18 -11.36
CA ALA A 47 4.36 -17.55 -12.42
C ALA A 47 5.51 -18.43 -11.87
N LEU A 48 6.09 -18.06 -10.73
CA LEU A 48 7.14 -18.85 -10.07
C LEU A 48 6.65 -20.24 -9.64
N ALA A 49 5.47 -20.32 -9.04
CA ALA A 49 4.86 -21.59 -8.65
C ALA A 49 4.62 -22.50 -9.88
N SER A 50 4.19 -21.92 -10.99
CA SER A 50 4.01 -22.66 -12.26
C SER A 50 5.34 -23.21 -12.80
N ILE A 51 6.40 -22.39 -12.80
CA ILE A 51 7.75 -22.80 -13.23
C ILE A 51 8.26 -23.94 -12.36
N SER A 52 8.16 -23.80 -11.03
CA SER A 52 8.58 -24.86 -10.10
C SER A 52 7.81 -26.16 -10.34
N GLY A 53 6.47 -26.09 -10.44
CA GLY A 53 5.64 -27.26 -10.67
C GLY A 53 5.91 -27.95 -12.02
N GLN A 54 6.22 -27.18 -13.07
CA GLN A 54 6.62 -27.73 -14.36
C GLN A 54 8.02 -28.36 -14.30
N GLY A 55 8.97 -27.70 -13.64
CA GLY A 55 10.33 -28.20 -13.47
C GLY A 55 10.40 -29.49 -12.66
N GLN A 56 9.53 -29.65 -11.65
CA GLN A 56 9.40 -30.90 -10.90
C GLN A 56 8.85 -32.04 -11.78
N LYS A 57 7.77 -31.78 -12.54
CA LYS A 57 7.21 -32.77 -13.48
C LYS A 57 8.20 -33.16 -14.59
N ALA A 58 9.05 -32.22 -15.02
CA ALA A 58 10.08 -32.49 -16.01
C ALA A 58 11.17 -33.41 -15.45
N GLN A 59 11.56 -33.21 -14.19
CA GLN A 59 12.50 -34.09 -13.50
C GLN A 59 11.94 -35.50 -13.34
N ASP A 60 10.66 -35.66 -12.98
CA ASP A 60 10.04 -36.97 -12.81
C ASP A 60 10.04 -37.81 -14.10
N ARG A 61 10.19 -37.18 -15.27
CA ARG A 61 10.28 -37.83 -16.59
C ARG A 61 11.72 -38.11 -17.03
N ALA A 62 12.71 -37.55 -16.35
CA ALA A 62 14.12 -37.69 -16.69
C ALA A 62 14.75 -38.87 -15.95
N GLU A 63 14.26 -40.08 -16.23
CA GLU A 63 14.66 -41.32 -15.56
C GLU A 63 16.19 -41.55 -15.65
N ASP A 64 16.81 -41.16 -16.77
CA ASP A 64 18.26 -41.29 -17.02
C ASP A 64 19.14 -40.50 -16.04
N LEU A 65 18.58 -39.48 -15.38
CA LEU A 65 19.31 -38.62 -14.43
C LEU A 65 19.07 -39.02 -12.97
N THR A 66 18.32 -40.10 -12.71
CA THR A 66 17.95 -40.55 -11.37
C THR A 66 19.20 -40.84 -10.53
N GLY A 67 19.26 -40.26 -9.32
CA GLY A 67 20.40 -40.43 -8.41
C GLY A 67 21.62 -39.56 -8.73
N SER A 68 21.62 -38.80 -9.82
CA SER A 68 22.70 -37.86 -10.13
C SER A 68 22.68 -36.63 -9.22
N LEU A 69 23.86 -36.05 -8.98
CA LEU A 69 23.99 -34.75 -8.27
C LEU A 69 23.24 -33.62 -9.00
N VAL A 70 23.16 -33.70 -10.33
CA VAL A 70 22.43 -32.72 -11.16
C VAL A 70 20.94 -32.80 -10.87
N ALA A 71 20.36 -34.01 -10.81
CA ALA A 71 18.96 -34.19 -10.47
C ALA A 71 18.64 -33.75 -9.03
N GLN A 72 19.55 -33.99 -8.08
CA GLN A 72 19.39 -33.53 -6.70
C GLN A 72 19.44 -31.99 -6.61
N ALA A 73 20.40 -31.34 -7.28
CA ALA A 73 20.50 -29.89 -7.32
C ALA A 73 19.28 -29.23 -7.99
N TRP A 74 18.81 -29.82 -9.09
CA TRP A 74 17.59 -29.37 -9.77
C TRP A 74 16.37 -29.45 -8.86
N LYS A 75 16.18 -30.57 -8.15
CA LYS A 75 15.10 -30.74 -7.19
C LYS A 75 15.13 -29.66 -6.11
N GLY A 76 16.29 -29.47 -5.47
CA GLY A 76 16.45 -28.44 -4.45
C GLY A 76 16.14 -27.03 -4.98
N MET A 77 16.58 -26.73 -6.20
CA MET A 77 16.27 -25.44 -6.85
C MET A 77 14.76 -25.26 -7.10
N MET A 78 14.05 -26.30 -7.53
CA MET A 78 12.59 -26.24 -7.72
C MET A 78 11.83 -26.09 -6.39
N GLU A 79 12.26 -26.79 -5.34
CA GLU A 79 11.68 -26.68 -3.99
C GLU A 79 11.88 -25.26 -3.42
N GLU A 80 13.08 -24.68 -3.55
CA GLU A 80 13.36 -23.30 -3.15
C GLU A 80 12.55 -22.28 -3.95
N LEU A 81 12.33 -22.53 -5.26
CA LEU A 81 11.51 -21.67 -6.11
C LEU A 81 10.04 -21.69 -5.68
N ASP A 82 9.51 -22.87 -5.33
CA ASP A 82 8.15 -23.02 -4.78
C ASP A 82 8.02 -22.32 -3.42
N SER A 83 8.99 -22.52 -2.52
CA SER A 83 9.04 -21.83 -1.23
C SER A 83 9.03 -20.31 -1.39
N THR A 84 9.86 -19.78 -2.29
CA THR A 84 9.92 -18.36 -2.61
C THR A 84 8.60 -17.84 -3.17
N SER A 85 7.94 -18.62 -4.03
CA SER A 85 6.62 -18.25 -4.58
C SER A 85 5.56 -18.10 -3.48
N LYS A 86 5.54 -19.01 -2.50
CA LYS A 86 4.63 -18.96 -1.35
C LYS A 86 4.92 -17.74 -0.47
N LEU A 87 6.19 -17.45 -0.22
CA LEU A 87 6.59 -16.28 0.56
C LEU A 87 6.16 -14.98 -0.11
N LEU A 88 6.37 -14.83 -1.42
CA LEU A 88 5.96 -13.67 -2.19
C LEU A 88 4.44 -13.46 -2.14
N LYS A 89 3.67 -14.55 -2.32
CA LYS A 89 2.21 -14.51 -2.21
C LYS A 89 1.76 -14.04 -0.83
N ASN A 90 2.30 -14.62 0.25
CA ASN A 90 1.95 -14.25 1.62
C ASN A 90 2.31 -12.79 1.94
N ASN A 91 3.46 -12.32 1.45
CA ASN A 91 3.86 -10.93 1.59
C ASN A 91 2.89 -9.99 0.87
N ALA A 92 2.48 -10.33 -0.35
CA ALA A 92 1.51 -9.55 -1.11
C ALA A 92 0.15 -9.49 -0.40
N GLU A 93 -0.32 -10.61 0.15
CA GLU A 93 -1.56 -10.69 0.95
C GLU A 93 -1.47 -9.87 2.24
N THR A 94 -0.32 -9.89 2.92
CA THR A 94 -0.08 -9.09 4.13
C THR A 94 -0.09 -7.59 3.81
N VAL A 95 0.56 -7.18 2.73
CA VAL A 95 0.53 -5.78 2.27
C VAL A 95 -0.90 -5.36 1.91
N GLU A 96 -1.64 -6.22 1.21
CA GLU A 96 -3.03 -5.94 0.84
C GLU A 96 -3.92 -5.79 2.07
N LYS A 97 -3.82 -6.70 3.02
CA LYS A 97 -4.62 -6.67 4.24
C LYS A 97 -4.22 -5.49 5.12
N ASP A 98 -2.99 -5.46 5.59
CA ASP A 98 -2.61 -4.56 6.67
C ASP A 98 -2.33 -3.14 6.17
N THR A 99 -1.68 -3.00 5.01
CA THR A 99 -1.26 -1.68 4.53
C THR A 99 -2.39 -0.95 3.84
N LEU A 100 -3.16 -1.61 2.96
CA LEU A 100 -4.30 -0.93 2.31
C LEU A 100 -5.42 -0.63 3.31
N GLU A 101 -5.68 -1.50 4.30
CA GLU A 101 -6.66 -1.22 5.35
C GLU A 101 -6.27 0.03 6.14
N LYS A 102 -5.03 0.09 6.65
CA LYS A 102 -4.52 1.28 7.36
C LYS A 102 -4.58 2.54 6.50
N LEU A 103 -4.27 2.43 5.21
CA LEU A 103 -4.31 3.57 4.29
C LEU A 103 -5.75 4.04 4.03
N ASN A 104 -6.70 3.11 3.90
CA ASN A 104 -8.12 3.42 3.76
C ASN A 104 -8.66 4.13 5.01
N THR A 105 -8.32 3.62 6.19
CA THR A 105 -8.68 4.25 7.47
C THR A 105 -8.11 5.67 7.56
N LEU A 106 -6.81 5.84 7.28
CA LEU A 106 -6.16 7.15 7.28
C LEU A 106 -6.81 8.14 6.30
N CYS A 107 -7.19 7.67 5.11
CA CYS A 107 -7.94 8.47 4.14
C CYS A 107 -9.29 8.97 4.71
N GLN A 108 -10.04 8.09 5.38
CA GLN A 108 -11.33 8.45 5.97
C GLN A 108 -11.17 9.43 7.13
N GLU A 109 -10.23 9.16 8.04
CA GLU A 109 -9.90 10.03 9.17
C GLU A 109 -9.49 11.42 8.69
N LYS A 110 -8.67 11.49 7.64
CA LYS A 110 -8.20 12.76 7.08
C LYS A 110 -9.33 13.57 6.43
N ARG A 111 -10.25 12.91 5.72
CA ARG A 111 -11.46 13.58 5.19
C ARG A 111 -12.32 14.14 6.32
N LYS A 112 -12.50 13.38 7.39
CA LYS A 112 -13.24 13.81 8.58
C LYS A 112 -12.56 15.00 9.26
N ALA A 113 -11.25 14.92 9.48
CA ALA A 113 -10.46 16.00 10.10
C ALA A 113 -10.51 17.29 9.29
N ARG A 114 -10.41 17.20 7.94
CA ARG A 114 -10.56 18.36 7.05
C ARG A 114 -11.93 19.02 7.20
N LYS A 115 -13.01 18.22 7.19
CA LYS A 115 -14.38 18.72 7.34
C LYS A 115 -14.55 19.43 8.69
N GLN A 116 -14.11 18.79 9.78
CA GLN A 116 -14.16 19.36 11.13
C GLN A 116 -13.38 20.68 11.23
N TYR A 117 -12.19 20.73 10.63
CA TYR A 117 -11.38 21.95 10.60
C TYR A 117 -12.07 23.11 9.90
N LEU A 118 -12.70 22.85 8.75
CA LEU A 118 -13.46 23.85 8.00
C LEU A 118 -14.68 24.35 8.79
N GLU A 119 -15.45 23.44 9.39
CA GLU A 119 -16.61 23.76 10.21
C GLU A 119 -16.23 24.62 11.42
N GLU A 120 -15.16 24.26 12.11
CA GLU A 120 -14.69 24.99 13.29
C GLU A 120 -14.15 26.38 12.93
N HIS A 121 -13.42 26.51 11.83
CA HIS A 121 -12.97 27.82 11.37
C HIS A 121 -14.14 28.74 10.98
N ASN A 122 -15.15 28.21 10.29
CA ASN A 122 -16.34 28.97 9.94
C ASN A 122 -17.12 29.40 11.19
N ARG A 123 -17.29 28.49 12.16
CA ARG A 123 -17.95 28.78 13.46
C ARG A 123 -17.27 29.93 14.19
N ILE A 124 -15.94 29.89 14.30
CA ILE A 124 -15.16 30.93 14.96
C ILE A 124 -15.28 32.25 14.20
N THR A 125 -15.12 32.22 12.88
CA THR A 125 -15.20 33.43 12.03
C THR A 125 -16.58 34.10 12.14
N GLN A 126 -17.66 33.31 12.14
CA GLN A 126 -19.02 33.82 12.33
C GLN A 126 -19.25 34.43 13.72
N HIS A 127 -18.70 33.82 14.78
CA HIS A 127 -18.76 34.42 16.12
C HIS A 127 -18.06 35.78 16.17
N PHE A 128 -16.87 35.90 15.56
CA PHE A 128 -16.15 37.17 15.52
C PHE A 128 -16.87 38.24 14.68
N SER A 129 -17.50 37.88 13.56
CA SER A 129 -18.27 38.83 12.76
C SER A 129 -19.50 39.35 13.52
N ASN A 130 -20.16 38.50 14.31
CA ASN A 130 -21.37 38.87 15.05
C ASN A 130 -21.09 39.71 16.31
N VAL A 131 -19.86 39.66 16.84
CA VAL A 131 -19.43 40.46 18.01
C VAL A 131 -18.79 41.80 17.58
N SER A 132 -18.43 41.94 16.31
CA SER A 132 -17.82 43.16 15.75
C SER A 132 -18.84 44.15 15.15
N THR A 133 -20.13 43.82 15.22
CA THR A 133 -21.30 44.66 14.92
C THR A 133 -21.99 45.06 16.21
#